data_AF-A0A9R1P0Y7-F1
#
_entry.id   AF-A0A9R1P0Y7-F1
#
_cell.length_a   1.000
_cell.length_b   1.000
_cell.length_c   1.000
_cell.angle_alpha   90.00
_cell.angle_beta   90.00
_cell.angle_gamma   90.00
#
_symmetry.space_group_name_H-M   'P 1'
#
loop_
_entity.id
_entity.type
_entity.pdbx_description
1 polymer ?
#
loop_
_entity_poly.entity_id
_entity_poly.type
_entity_poly.pdbx_seq_one_letter_code
_entity_poly.pdbx_strand_id
1 'polypeptide(L)'
;MPRGRGSSVSTHEKPNVDAAVDSDKDNSRHKRSAYLLLGLFILFVHGSWSVYRMQFASLPLPLGAEQAGKRGFSEASALKHVKYLTSLGPHPVGSDALDLAVQYVYAEAEKIKKTAHWDVDVQVELFHTDIGANRLAGGLFKGKTLLYSDLKHVILRIVPKYLPEAEENLILVSSHIDTVSTTEGAGDCSSCVGVMLELARGVAQWAHGFKSGVLFLFNTGEEEGLDGAHSFITQHHWRNSVRFAVDLEAMGISGKSTLFQGTHQWALESFAAVAKYPSAQIATQDVFRSGAIKSATDFQIYEEVAGLPGLDFAYTDTTSVYHTKNDKMELLKPGSLQHNGENMLAFLLHAASSPKFMKDAHQAKQESTEQKKDIFFDILGKYMVVYPQRLATMFHNSIIFQSLLIWGTSLLMGGRPGLMSFGISCLSIILTLIFSIFLPVVVAFALPHICPFPVPFVRNPWLVIGLFGSPALLGAFIGQHFGFILLKRHIQEVYSRTKPGLTGNTMDYIVGLEAERWIFKSGFVQWLIVLIVGTYLKVGASYIALIWLVSPAFAYGLMEATLTPVRSPKQLKVFTLVLALAVPVMSSAGLFIRLVDVMVGSIVRADRTLVDYQTGLEM
;
A
#
# COMPACT_ATOMS: atom_id res chain seq x y z
N MET A 1 60.96 -3.52 -76.55
CA MET A 1 61.26 -2.34 -75.70
C MET A 1 61.25 -1.09 -76.57
N PRO A 2 61.04 0.12 -76.03
CA PRO A 2 60.37 0.53 -74.78
C PRO A 2 58.99 1.14 -75.18
N ARG A 3 58.29 2.10 -74.53
CA ARG A 3 58.09 2.55 -73.12
C ARG A 3 56.66 3.13 -73.05
N GLY A 4 55.95 3.02 -71.92
CA GLY A 4 54.55 3.48 -71.81
C GLY A 4 54.34 4.77 -70.98
N ARG A 5 53.19 5.44 -71.22
CA ARG A 5 52.44 6.45 -70.44
C ARG A 5 51.07 6.57 -71.13
N GLY A 6 49.92 6.80 -70.49
CA GLY A 6 49.58 6.99 -69.08
C GLY A 6 48.28 7.82 -69.03
N SER A 7 47.14 7.19 -68.73
CA SER A 7 45.82 7.80 -68.92
C SER A 7 45.42 8.77 -67.80
N SER A 8 45.15 10.02 -68.16
CA SER A 8 44.54 11.02 -67.27
C SER A 8 43.02 10.79 -67.18
N VAL A 9 42.55 10.23 -66.07
CA VAL A 9 41.12 10.09 -65.77
C VAL A 9 40.55 11.42 -65.25
N SER A 10 39.28 11.68 -65.59
CA SER A 10 38.54 12.89 -65.24
C SER A 10 38.49 13.17 -63.72
N THR A 11 38.35 14.45 -63.38
CA THR A 11 38.12 14.96 -62.02
C THR A 11 36.88 14.33 -61.38
N HIS A 12 37.02 13.88 -60.13
CA HIS A 12 35.92 13.75 -59.19
C HIS A 12 35.99 14.89 -58.17
N GLU A 13 34.90 15.64 -58.02
CA GLU A 13 34.76 16.63 -56.96
C GLU A 13 34.69 15.95 -55.59
N LYS A 14 35.29 16.60 -54.58
CA LYS A 14 35.02 16.25 -53.18
C LYS A 14 33.69 16.89 -52.78
N PRO A 15 32.76 16.18 -52.12
CA PRO A 15 31.56 16.81 -51.59
C PRO A 15 31.95 17.87 -50.56
N ASN A 16 31.50 19.11 -50.77
CA ASN A 16 31.77 20.22 -49.88
C ASN A 16 31.00 20.02 -48.55
N VAL A 17 31.68 20.19 -47.42
CA VAL A 17 31.11 19.94 -46.07
C VAL A 17 30.41 21.19 -45.51
N ASP A 18 30.76 22.37 -46.01
CA ASP A 18 30.43 23.65 -45.39
C ASP A 18 29.15 24.29 -45.97
N ALA A 19 28.04 23.54 -45.92
CA ALA A 19 26.74 23.95 -46.48
C ALA A 19 25.54 23.60 -45.58
N ALA A 20 25.70 23.69 -44.25
CA ALA A 20 24.63 23.38 -43.28
C ALA A 20 24.62 24.26 -42.02
N VAL A 21 25.27 25.45 -42.05
CA VAL A 21 25.36 26.36 -40.89
C VAL A 21 25.11 27.81 -41.31
N ASP A 22 23.86 28.16 -41.62
CA ASP A 22 23.40 29.55 -41.51
C ASP A 22 21.92 29.63 -41.10
N SER A 23 21.69 29.89 -39.81
CA SER A 23 20.90 31.05 -39.37
C SER A 23 20.67 30.98 -37.86
N ASP A 24 21.08 32.02 -37.13
CA ASP A 24 20.99 32.08 -35.65
C ASP A 24 19.54 32.24 -35.12
N LYS A 25 18.53 32.06 -35.99
CA LYS A 25 17.09 32.14 -35.65
C LYS A 25 16.55 30.86 -35.03
N ASP A 26 17.05 29.68 -35.42
CA ASP A 26 16.47 28.39 -34.99
C ASP A 26 16.89 28.01 -33.55
N ASN A 27 17.98 28.60 -33.02
CA ASN A 27 18.39 28.46 -31.61
C ASN A 27 17.31 28.88 -30.60
N SER A 28 16.34 29.71 -31.01
CA SER A 28 15.20 30.12 -30.18
C SER A 28 14.11 29.04 -29.99
N ARG A 29 14.07 28.02 -30.86
CA ARG A 29 12.90 27.13 -31.03
C ARG A 29 12.88 25.84 -30.20
N HIS A 30 13.91 25.57 -29.40
CA HIS A 30 14.09 24.24 -28.76
C HIS A 30 13.98 24.22 -27.23
N LYS A 31 13.69 25.36 -26.57
CA LYS A 31 13.23 25.33 -25.18
C LYS A 31 11.78 24.85 -25.14
N ARG A 32 11.48 23.84 -24.30
CA ARG A 32 10.10 23.41 -24.04
C ARG A 32 9.30 24.59 -23.50
N SER A 33 8.17 24.91 -24.12
CA SER A 33 7.30 26.01 -23.70
C SER A 33 6.84 25.84 -22.25
N ALA A 34 6.74 26.94 -21.49
CA ALA A 34 6.23 26.91 -20.12
C ALA A 34 4.81 26.30 -20.05
N TYR A 35 3.97 26.61 -21.05
CA TYR A 35 2.62 26.03 -21.19
C TYR A 35 2.64 24.50 -21.38
N LEU A 36 3.65 23.95 -22.05
CA LEU A 36 3.82 22.51 -22.24
C LEU A 36 4.24 21.82 -20.93
N LEU A 37 5.15 22.42 -20.17
CA LEU A 37 5.55 21.91 -18.86
C LEU A 37 4.39 21.98 -17.85
N LEU A 38 3.64 23.08 -17.84
CA LEU A 38 2.42 23.24 -17.05
C LEU A 38 1.35 22.21 -17.43
N GLY A 39 1.10 22.00 -18.72
CA GLY A 39 0.15 20.98 -19.20
C GLY A 39 0.54 19.55 -18.79
N LEU A 40 1.84 19.22 -18.81
CA LEU A 40 2.35 17.92 -18.33
C LEU A 40 2.21 17.77 -16.81
N PHE A 41 2.43 18.84 -16.04
CA PHE A 41 2.22 18.84 -14.59
C PHE A 41 0.74 18.66 -14.24
N ILE A 42 -0.16 19.39 -14.91
CA ILE A 42 -1.61 19.24 -14.77
C ILE A 42 -2.02 17.79 -15.11
N LEU A 43 -1.55 17.23 -16.23
CA LEU A 43 -1.82 15.84 -16.61
C LEU A 43 -1.33 14.84 -15.54
N PHE A 44 -0.13 15.04 -14.99
CA PHE A 44 0.42 14.19 -13.92
C PHE A 44 -0.42 14.25 -12.63
N VAL A 45 -0.83 15.45 -12.20
CA VAL A 45 -1.65 15.65 -10.99
C VAL A 45 -3.05 15.06 -11.18
N HIS A 46 -3.73 15.36 -12.29
CA HIS A 46 -5.07 14.81 -12.57
C HIS A 46 -5.03 13.29 -12.82
N GLY A 47 -3.98 12.76 -13.44
CA GLY A 47 -3.76 11.32 -13.58
C GLY A 47 -3.57 10.63 -12.22
N SER A 48 -2.68 11.16 -11.38
CA SER A 48 -2.44 10.66 -10.02
C SER A 48 -3.70 10.68 -9.15
N TRP A 49 -4.47 11.76 -9.22
CA TRP A 49 -5.74 11.89 -8.52
C TRP A 49 -6.81 10.92 -9.06
N SER A 50 -6.87 10.69 -10.38
CA SER A 50 -7.79 9.73 -10.99
C SER A 50 -7.47 8.29 -10.56
N VAL A 51 -6.18 7.93 -10.51
CA VAL A 51 -5.70 6.64 -9.98
C VAL A 51 -6.15 6.46 -8.53
N TYR A 52 -5.86 7.41 -7.64
CA TYR A 52 -6.32 7.38 -6.25
C TYR A 52 -7.85 7.27 -6.13
N ARG A 53 -8.60 8.05 -6.93
CA ARG A 53 -10.07 8.06 -6.92
C ARG A 53 -10.66 6.72 -7.33
N MET A 54 -10.11 6.07 -8.35
CA MET A 54 -10.55 4.73 -8.78
C MET A 54 -10.13 3.66 -7.76
N GLN A 55 -8.89 3.72 -7.29
CA GLN A 55 -8.30 2.68 -6.46
C GLN A 55 -8.87 2.65 -5.04
N PHE A 56 -8.89 3.80 -4.36
CA PHE A 56 -9.22 3.88 -2.93
C PHE A 56 -10.57 4.57 -2.66
N ALA A 57 -10.89 5.68 -3.34
CA ALA A 57 -12.10 6.45 -3.02
C ALA A 57 -13.40 5.95 -3.69
N SER A 58 -13.33 4.97 -4.60
CA SER A 58 -14.50 4.44 -5.31
C SER A 58 -15.18 3.33 -4.51
N LEU A 59 -16.16 3.70 -3.69
CA LEU A 59 -17.02 2.76 -2.93
C LEU A 59 -18.19 2.22 -3.78
N PRO A 60 -18.70 1.01 -3.48
CA PRO A 60 -19.95 0.52 -4.05
C PRO A 60 -21.17 1.28 -3.52
N LEU A 61 -22.31 1.16 -4.21
CA LEU A 61 -23.58 1.68 -3.71
C LEU A 61 -24.05 0.82 -2.50
N PRO A 62 -24.42 1.43 -1.37
CA PRO A 62 -24.92 0.70 -0.21
C PRO A 62 -26.31 0.10 -0.49
N LEU A 63 -26.53 -1.15 -0.07
CA LEU A 63 -27.79 -1.86 -0.33
C LEU A 63 -28.74 -1.81 0.87
N GLY A 64 -30.01 -1.57 0.56
CA GLY A 64 -31.14 -1.79 1.47
C GLY A 64 -31.43 -3.28 1.69
N ALA A 65 -32.09 -3.60 2.81
CA ALA A 65 -32.38 -4.99 3.19
C ALA A 65 -33.21 -5.75 2.14
N GLU A 66 -34.10 -5.07 1.42
CA GLU A 66 -34.86 -5.67 0.32
C GLU A 66 -34.00 -5.96 -0.92
N GLN A 67 -33.01 -5.09 -1.21
CA GLN A 67 -32.11 -5.24 -2.36
C GLN A 67 -31.08 -6.35 -2.15
N ALA A 68 -30.58 -6.49 -0.91
CA ALA A 68 -29.74 -7.63 -0.51
C ALA A 68 -30.55 -8.93 -0.37
N GLY A 69 -31.83 -8.81 0.01
CA GLY A 69 -32.69 -9.92 0.36
C GLY A 69 -32.13 -10.74 1.53
N LYS A 70 -32.58 -11.99 1.65
CA LYS A 70 -32.08 -12.90 2.71
C LYS A 70 -30.62 -13.31 2.51
N ARG A 71 -30.11 -13.36 1.27
CA ARG A 71 -28.85 -14.05 0.92
C ARG A 71 -27.68 -13.13 0.51
N GLY A 72 -27.92 -11.85 0.25
CA GLY A 72 -26.87 -10.85 0.08
C GLY A 72 -26.53 -10.13 1.39
N PHE A 73 -25.62 -9.15 1.31
CA PHE A 73 -25.23 -8.25 2.40
C PHE A 73 -25.95 -6.90 2.25
N SER A 74 -26.46 -6.34 3.35
CA SER A 74 -27.09 -5.01 3.41
C SER A 74 -26.35 -4.09 4.38
N GLU A 75 -25.69 -3.07 3.85
CA GLU A 75 -25.17 -1.97 4.67
C GLU A 75 -26.27 -1.30 5.50
N ALA A 76 -27.49 -1.17 4.98
CA ALA A 76 -28.62 -0.61 5.73
C ALA A 76 -29.08 -1.49 6.92
N SER A 77 -28.69 -2.77 6.96
CA SER A 77 -28.82 -3.63 8.14
C SER A 77 -27.62 -3.47 9.07
N ALA A 78 -26.39 -3.65 8.54
CA ALA A 78 -25.14 -3.51 9.30
C ALA A 78 -25.08 -2.19 10.08
N LEU A 79 -25.42 -1.07 9.43
CA LEU A 79 -25.42 0.28 10.00
C LEU A 79 -26.38 0.45 11.19
N LYS A 80 -27.37 -0.42 11.39
CA LYS A 80 -28.24 -0.40 12.59
C LYS A 80 -27.48 -0.89 13.82
N HIS A 81 -26.65 -1.92 13.67
CA HIS A 81 -25.81 -2.43 14.74
C HIS A 81 -24.76 -1.39 15.15
N VAL A 82 -24.07 -0.77 14.16
CA VAL A 82 -23.10 0.33 14.42
C VAL A 82 -23.76 1.48 15.19
N LYS A 83 -24.96 1.89 14.77
CA LYS A 83 -25.74 2.96 15.44
C LYS A 83 -26.22 2.61 16.84
N TYR A 84 -26.44 1.33 17.14
CA TYR A 84 -26.77 0.90 18.50
C TYR A 84 -25.54 0.97 19.39
N LEU A 85 -24.44 0.34 19.00
CA LEU A 85 -23.19 0.26 19.77
C LEU A 85 -22.65 1.67 20.09
N THR A 86 -22.50 2.52 19.07
CA THR A 86 -22.09 3.92 19.24
C THR A 86 -23.02 4.76 20.12
N SER A 87 -24.31 4.40 20.21
CA SER A 87 -25.26 5.13 21.08
C SER A 87 -25.11 4.81 22.58
N LEU A 88 -24.30 3.81 22.94
CA LEU A 88 -23.92 3.51 24.32
C LEU A 88 -22.84 4.47 24.85
N GLY A 89 -22.17 5.23 23.97
CA GLY A 89 -20.95 5.97 24.30
C GLY A 89 -19.71 5.07 24.30
N PRO A 90 -18.58 5.50 24.88
CA PRO A 90 -17.41 4.65 25.04
C PRO A 90 -17.70 3.41 25.88
N HIS A 91 -17.30 2.25 25.39
CA HIS A 91 -17.47 0.95 26.03
C HIS A 91 -16.15 0.17 26.14
N PRO A 92 -15.16 0.68 26.91
CA PRO A 92 -13.93 -0.04 27.22
C PRO A 92 -14.18 -1.24 28.15
N VAL A 93 -13.16 -2.10 28.28
CA VAL A 93 -13.14 -3.23 29.22
C VAL A 93 -13.50 -2.77 30.64
N GLY A 94 -14.37 -3.53 31.30
CA GLY A 94 -14.84 -3.24 32.67
C GLY A 94 -15.91 -2.15 32.80
N SER A 95 -16.47 -1.63 31.70
CA SER A 95 -17.57 -0.66 31.73
C SER A 95 -18.96 -1.29 31.63
N ASP A 96 -19.96 -0.69 32.30
CA ASP A 96 -21.38 -1.08 32.18
C ASP A 96 -21.87 -1.02 30.72
N ALA A 97 -21.34 -0.08 29.94
CA ALA A 97 -21.66 0.10 28.53
C ALA A 97 -21.19 -1.10 27.68
N LEU A 98 -20.05 -1.72 28.02
CA LEU A 98 -19.59 -2.93 27.36
C LEU A 98 -20.49 -4.14 27.65
N ASP A 99 -20.97 -4.30 28.88
CA ASP A 99 -21.94 -5.35 29.21
C ASP A 99 -23.26 -5.18 28.43
N LEU A 100 -23.70 -3.94 28.18
CA LEU A 100 -24.85 -3.65 27.30
C LEU A 100 -24.56 -3.94 25.82
N ALA A 101 -23.33 -3.68 25.35
CA ALA A 101 -22.89 -3.99 23.99
C ALA A 101 -22.83 -5.51 23.74
N VAL A 102 -22.22 -6.26 24.67
CA VAL A 102 -22.13 -7.73 24.66
C VAL A 102 -23.54 -8.36 24.67
N GLN A 103 -24.44 -7.88 25.55
CA GLN A 103 -25.83 -8.34 25.59
C GLN A 103 -26.58 -8.07 24.27
N TYR A 104 -26.33 -6.93 23.63
CA TYR A 104 -26.91 -6.60 22.32
C TYR A 104 -26.42 -7.54 21.22
N VAL A 105 -25.11 -7.75 21.10
CA VAL A 105 -24.51 -8.65 20.11
C VAL A 105 -25.01 -10.09 20.30
N TYR A 106 -25.11 -10.56 21.55
CA TYR A 106 -25.71 -11.86 21.87
C TYR A 106 -27.18 -11.95 21.45
N ALA A 107 -27.97 -10.90 21.70
CA ALA A 107 -29.38 -10.86 21.32
C ALA A 107 -29.61 -10.82 19.80
N GLU A 108 -28.73 -10.18 19.02
CA GLU A 108 -28.78 -10.23 17.55
C GLU A 108 -28.31 -11.60 17.02
N ALA A 109 -27.26 -12.20 17.59
CA ALA A 109 -26.81 -13.56 17.25
C ALA A 109 -27.91 -14.62 17.48
N GLU A 110 -28.65 -14.52 18.58
CA GLU A 110 -29.83 -15.37 18.86
C GLU A 110 -31.00 -15.12 17.89
N LYS A 111 -31.14 -13.93 17.28
CA LYS A 111 -32.11 -13.69 16.18
C LYS A 111 -31.64 -14.30 14.87
N ILE A 112 -30.34 -14.26 14.57
CA ILE A 112 -29.74 -14.92 13.40
C ILE A 112 -30.00 -16.43 13.47
N LYS A 113 -29.72 -17.06 14.61
CA LYS A 113 -30.05 -18.47 14.90
C LYS A 113 -31.54 -18.80 14.65
N LYS A 114 -32.46 -17.99 15.16
CA LYS A 114 -33.92 -18.17 14.99
C LYS A 114 -34.43 -17.93 13.56
N THR A 115 -33.62 -17.34 12.69
CA THR A 115 -33.99 -17.02 11.29
C THR A 115 -33.13 -17.76 10.25
N ALA A 116 -32.22 -18.64 10.69
CA ALA A 116 -31.35 -19.45 9.86
C ALA A 116 -32.11 -20.38 8.88
N HIS A 117 -31.41 -20.89 7.87
CA HIS A 117 -31.96 -21.94 7.01
C HIS A 117 -32.12 -23.26 7.79
N TRP A 118 -33.18 -24.02 7.52
CA TRP A 118 -33.57 -25.20 8.32
C TRP A 118 -32.58 -26.39 8.26
N ASP A 119 -31.73 -26.43 7.24
CA ASP A 119 -30.57 -27.34 7.06
C ASP A 119 -29.26 -26.82 7.68
N VAL A 120 -29.28 -25.66 8.33
CA VAL A 120 -28.12 -25.05 8.99
C VAL A 120 -28.35 -25.16 10.50
N ASP A 121 -27.33 -25.63 11.22
CA ASP A 121 -27.30 -25.49 12.67
C ASP A 121 -26.51 -24.23 13.05
N VAL A 122 -27.01 -23.53 14.08
CA VAL A 122 -26.47 -22.26 14.55
C VAL A 122 -26.44 -22.27 16.08
N GLN A 123 -25.23 -22.14 16.62
CA GLN A 123 -24.96 -22.20 18.04
C GLN A 123 -24.41 -20.86 18.50
N VAL A 124 -24.90 -20.36 19.64
CA VAL A 124 -24.51 -19.07 20.22
C VAL A 124 -24.06 -19.34 21.65
N GLU A 125 -22.85 -18.92 21.99
CA GLU A 125 -22.29 -18.99 23.34
C GLU A 125 -21.91 -17.59 23.83
N LEU A 126 -22.09 -17.35 25.12
CA LEU A 126 -21.56 -16.19 25.84
C LEU A 126 -20.37 -16.69 26.67
N PHE A 127 -19.20 -16.68 26.06
CA PHE A 127 -17.97 -17.21 26.65
C PHE A 127 -17.39 -16.19 27.63
N HIS A 128 -17.19 -16.63 28.88
CA HIS A 128 -16.52 -15.87 29.93
C HIS A 128 -15.12 -16.46 30.15
N THR A 129 -14.10 -15.61 30.28
CA THR A 129 -12.70 -16.06 30.33
C THR A 129 -12.20 -16.31 31.76
N ASP A 130 -11.50 -17.43 31.96
CA ASP A 130 -10.64 -17.63 33.12
C ASP A 130 -9.46 -16.64 33.12
N ILE A 131 -8.77 -16.52 34.26
CA ILE A 131 -7.54 -15.73 34.38
C ILE A 131 -6.50 -16.21 33.36
N GLY A 132 -5.90 -15.30 32.60
CA GLY A 132 -4.85 -15.61 31.64
C GLY A 132 -3.75 -14.58 31.56
N ALA A 133 -2.68 -14.94 30.86
CA ALA A 133 -1.50 -14.10 30.64
C ALA A 133 -1.09 -14.14 29.17
N ASN A 134 -1.08 -12.98 28.52
CA ASN A 134 -0.68 -12.81 27.12
C ASN A 134 0.75 -12.26 27.06
N ARG A 135 1.57 -12.78 26.14
CA ARG A 135 2.99 -12.44 26.03
C ARG A 135 3.51 -12.60 24.59
N LEU A 136 3.50 -11.51 23.83
CA LEU A 136 3.83 -11.53 22.40
C LEU A 136 5.33 -11.39 22.09
N ALA A 137 5.75 -12.02 21.00
CA ALA A 137 7.14 -12.08 20.56
C ALA A 137 7.48 -11.02 19.49
N GLY A 138 6.48 -10.58 18.72
CA GLY A 138 6.52 -9.45 17.80
C GLY A 138 5.59 -8.29 18.20
N GLY A 139 5.37 -7.39 17.25
CA GLY A 139 4.36 -6.32 17.33
C GLY A 139 4.56 -5.26 18.43
N LEU A 140 3.49 -4.50 18.68
CA LEU A 140 3.44 -3.36 19.60
C LEU A 140 3.64 -3.77 21.07
N PHE A 141 3.22 -4.98 21.44
CA PHE A 141 3.25 -5.50 22.81
C PHE A 141 4.49 -6.37 23.10
N LYS A 142 5.46 -6.44 22.17
CA LYS A 142 6.66 -7.27 22.28
C LYS A 142 7.34 -7.19 23.65
N GLY A 143 7.40 -8.33 24.35
CA GLY A 143 8.10 -8.45 25.63
C GLY A 143 7.36 -7.88 26.84
N LYS A 144 6.17 -7.30 26.66
CA LYS A 144 5.22 -7.10 27.76
C LYS A 144 4.62 -8.45 28.18
N THR A 145 4.08 -8.51 29.38
CA THR A 145 3.12 -9.55 29.79
C THR A 145 1.85 -8.83 30.22
N LEU A 146 0.74 -9.12 29.56
CA LEU A 146 -0.58 -8.59 29.90
C LEU A 146 -1.34 -9.66 30.71
N LEU A 147 -2.23 -9.23 31.60
CA LEU A 147 -2.98 -10.09 32.51
C LEU A 147 -4.46 -9.71 32.46
N TYR A 148 -5.31 -10.70 32.17
CA TYR A 148 -6.75 -10.51 32.00
C TYR A 148 -7.56 -11.57 32.76
N SER A 149 -8.83 -11.26 33.00
CA SER A 149 -9.81 -12.13 33.67
C SER A 149 -11.22 -11.58 33.45
N ASP A 150 -12.25 -12.45 33.42
CA ASP A 150 -13.67 -12.06 33.29
C ASP A 150 -13.99 -11.18 32.06
N LEU A 151 -13.24 -11.37 30.97
CA LEU A 151 -13.64 -10.87 29.65
C LEU A 151 -14.84 -11.68 29.14
N LYS A 152 -15.71 -11.04 28.36
CA LYS A 152 -17.00 -11.59 27.91
C LYS A 152 -17.10 -11.51 26.39
N HIS A 153 -17.21 -12.67 25.74
CA HIS A 153 -17.17 -12.80 24.28
C HIS A 153 -18.46 -13.44 23.77
N VAL A 154 -19.00 -12.93 22.66
CA VAL A 154 -20.11 -13.59 21.96
C VAL A 154 -19.53 -14.44 20.83
N ILE A 155 -19.85 -15.73 20.83
CA ILE A 155 -19.36 -16.67 19.82
C ILE A 155 -20.54 -17.29 19.08
N LEU A 156 -20.53 -17.22 17.75
CA LEU A 156 -21.60 -17.65 16.86
C LEU A 156 -21.06 -18.66 15.83
N ARG A 157 -21.32 -19.95 16.06
CA ARG A 157 -20.90 -21.06 15.18
C ARG A 157 -22.02 -21.42 14.21
N ILE A 158 -21.72 -21.44 12.92
CA ILE A 158 -22.67 -21.74 11.83
C ILE A 158 -22.13 -22.92 11.02
N VAL A 159 -22.88 -24.04 10.97
CA VAL A 159 -22.47 -25.29 10.30
C VAL A 159 -23.61 -25.94 9.49
N PRO A 160 -23.30 -26.68 8.40
CA PRO A 160 -24.24 -27.58 7.76
C PRO A 160 -24.67 -28.70 8.73
N LYS A 161 -25.98 -28.84 8.96
CA LYS A 161 -26.58 -29.75 9.96
C LYS A 161 -26.33 -31.25 9.72
N TYR A 162 -25.92 -31.62 8.52
CA TYR A 162 -25.77 -33.02 8.07
C TYR A 162 -24.35 -33.36 7.60
N LEU A 163 -23.33 -32.62 8.08
CA LEU A 163 -21.92 -32.87 7.77
C LEU A 163 -21.04 -32.60 9.01
N PRO A 164 -20.91 -33.56 9.94
CA PRO A 164 -20.17 -33.38 11.21
C PRO A 164 -18.72 -32.94 11.03
N GLU A 165 -18.07 -33.29 9.92
CA GLU A 165 -16.70 -32.90 9.59
C GLU A 165 -16.54 -31.36 9.47
N ALA A 166 -17.62 -30.62 9.25
CA ALA A 166 -17.63 -29.16 9.26
C ALA A 166 -17.49 -28.57 10.68
N GLU A 167 -17.81 -29.32 11.74
CA GLU A 167 -17.60 -28.90 13.13
C GLU A 167 -16.13 -28.94 13.56
N GLU A 168 -15.34 -29.83 12.95
CA GLU A 168 -13.89 -29.98 13.16
C GLU A 168 -13.05 -29.04 12.29
N ASN A 169 -13.69 -28.30 11.37
CA ASN A 169 -13.04 -27.49 10.35
C ASN A 169 -13.75 -26.14 10.24
N LEU A 170 -13.29 -25.16 11.02
CA LEU A 170 -13.89 -23.83 11.12
C LEU A 170 -12.99 -22.76 10.49
N ILE A 171 -13.64 -21.85 9.75
CA ILE A 171 -13.11 -20.54 9.37
C ILE A 171 -13.53 -19.56 10.47
N LEU A 172 -12.56 -18.99 11.19
CA LEU A 172 -12.79 -17.92 12.16
C LEU A 172 -12.95 -16.58 11.43
N VAL A 173 -13.91 -15.77 11.87
CA VAL A 173 -14.03 -14.35 11.58
C VAL A 173 -14.05 -13.63 12.91
N SER A 174 -13.10 -12.72 13.16
CA SER A 174 -12.96 -11.99 14.42
C SER A 174 -13.10 -10.48 14.23
N SER A 175 -13.55 -9.83 15.30
CA SER A 175 -13.41 -8.40 15.59
C SER A 175 -13.82 -8.16 17.06
N HIS A 176 -13.48 -6.99 17.59
CA HIS A 176 -13.74 -6.62 18.98
C HIS A 176 -15.01 -5.78 19.16
N ILE A 177 -15.66 -5.93 20.32
CA ILE A 177 -16.85 -5.16 20.72
C ILE A 177 -16.45 -3.90 21.50
N ASP A 178 -15.35 -3.94 22.26
CA ASP A 178 -14.89 -2.82 23.08
C ASP A 178 -14.21 -1.71 22.28
N THR A 179 -14.01 -0.57 22.94
CA THR A 179 -13.45 0.67 22.38
C THR A 179 -12.49 1.31 23.38
N VAL A 180 -11.45 2.04 22.95
CA VAL A 180 -10.69 2.89 23.88
C VAL A 180 -11.65 3.81 24.65
N SER A 181 -11.31 4.08 25.91
CA SER A 181 -12.06 4.92 26.85
C SER A 181 -12.38 6.36 26.39
N THR A 182 -11.91 6.79 25.21
CA THR A 182 -12.10 8.15 24.67
C THR A 182 -12.96 8.24 23.40
N THR A 183 -13.52 7.14 22.88
CA THR A 183 -14.27 7.12 21.61
C THR A 183 -15.62 6.41 21.69
N GLU A 184 -16.54 6.74 20.77
CA GLU A 184 -17.79 5.99 20.55
C GLU A 184 -17.58 4.75 19.67
N GLY A 185 -16.40 4.61 19.05
CA GLY A 185 -15.96 3.44 18.31
C GLY A 185 -16.74 3.17 17.02
N ALA A 186 -17.17 4.24 16.33
CA ALA A 186 -18.04 4.15 15.16
C ALA A 186 -17.41 3.52 13.93
N GLY A 187 -16.12 3.76 13.69
CA GLY A 187 -15.29 2.90 12.86
C GLY A 187 -14.82 1.67 13.65
N ASP A 188 -14.46 1.91 14.90
CA ASP A 188 -13.36 1.30 15.67
C ASP A 188 -13.87 0.61 16.96
N CYS A 189 -14.37 -0.64 16.94
CA CYS A 189 -14.71 -1.47 15.78
C CYS A 189 -16.22 -1.76 15.66
N SER A 190 -17.10 -0.83 16.09
CA SER A 190 -18.56 -1.00 15.91
C SER A 190 -18.96 -1.23 14.45
N SER A 191 -18.20 -0.68 13.49
CA SER A 191 -18.40 -0.90 12.06
C SER A 191 -18.15 -2.35 11.65
N CYS A 192 -17.18 -2.98 12.30
CA CYS A 192 -16.67 -4.33 12.08
C CYS A 192 -17.64 -5.36 12.67
N VAL A 193 -18.07 -5.16 13.91
CA VAL A 193 -19.16 -5.92 14.56
C VAL A 193 -20.45 -5.84 13.74
N GLY A 194 -20.81 -4.65 13.25
CA GLY A 194 -21.99 -4.46 12.40
C GLY A 194 -21.90 -5.19 11.06
N VAL A 195 -20.71 -5.24 10.44
CA VAL A 195 -20.42 -6.07 9.26
C VAL A 195 -20.53 -7.56 9.61
N MET A 196 -19.95 -8.00 10.72
CA MET A 196 -19.95 -9.42 11.13
C MET A 196 -21.35 -9.96 11.44
N LEU A 197 -22.22 -9.19 12.11
CA LEU A 197 -23.61 -9.58 12.34
C LEU A 197 -24.39 -9.76 11.04
N GLU A 198 -24.24 -8.83 10.08
CA GLU A 198 -24.89 -8.91 8.77
C GLU A 198 -24.29 -10.02 7.88
N LEU A 199 -22.98 -10.27 7.97
CA LEU A 199 -22.32 -11.42 7.33
C LEU A 199 -22.87 -12.73 7.89
N ALA A 200 -22.92 -12.88 9.22
CA ALA A 200 -23.46 -14.07 9.87
C ALA A 200 -24.93 -14.31 9.49
N ARG A 201 -25.74 -13.24 9.43
CA ARG A 201 -27.13 -13.28 8.95
C ARG A 201 -27.24 -13.80 7.51
N GLY A 202 -26.31 -13.42 6.63
CA GLY A 202 -26.22 -13.94 5.26
C GLY A 202 -25.73 -15.39 5.19
N VAL A 203 -24.65 -15.71 5.91
CA VAL A 203 -24.02 -17.04 5.96
C VAL A 203 -24.98 -18.10 6.51
N ALA A 204 -25.81 -17.77 7.51
CA ALA A 204 -26.87 -18.64 8.04
C ALA A 204 -27.94 -19.04 6.98
N GLN A 205 -28.00 -18.36 5.83
CA GLN A 205 -28.90 -18.71 4.71
C GLN A 205 -28.22 -19.57 3.62
N TRP A 206 -26.91 -19.76 3.69
CA TRP A 206 -26.07 -20.45 2.69
C TRP A 206 -25.34 -21.69 3.21
N ALA A 207 -25.09 -21.79 4.52
CA ALA A 207 -24.17 -22.79 5.07
C ALA A 207 -24.57 -24.27 4.85
N HIS A 208 -25.81 -24.54 4.44
CA HIS A 208 -26.27 -25.88 4.03
C HIS A 208 -25.48 -26.47 2.85
N GLY A 209 -24.85 -25.63 2.02
CA GLY A 209 -23.97 -26.06 0.93
C GLY A 209 -22.52 -26.35 1.34
N PHE A 210 -22.10 -25.92 2.53
CA PHE A 210 -20.69 -25.83 2.90
C PHE A 210 -20.02 -27.19 3.17
N LYS A 211 -18.70 -27.13 3.35
CA LYS A 211 -17.78 -28.24 3.69
C LYS A 211 -16.94 -27.94 4.94
N SER A 212 -17.14 -26.75 5.52
CA SER A 212 -16.57 -26.27 6.77
C SER A 212 -17.55 -25.31 7.44
N GLY A 213 -17.47 -25.16 8.75
CA GLY A 213 -18.23 -24.16 9.48
C GLY A 213 -17.60 -22.76 9.38
N VAL A 214 -18.41 -21.75 9.67
CA VAL A 214 -17.92 -20.39 9.92
C VAL A 214 -18.19 -20.06 11.38
N LEU A 215 -17.18 -19.52 12.06
CA LEU A 215 -17.21 -19.14 13.46
C LEU A 215 -16.99 -17.63 13.57
N PHE A 216 -18.01 -16.91 14.01
CA PHE A 216 -17.88 -15.48 14.29
C PHE A 216 -17.55 -15.31 15.77
N LEU A 217 -16.42 -14.67 16.07
CA LEU A 217 -15.98 -14.29 17.41
C LEU A 217 -16.11 -12.78 17.55
N PHE A 218 -17.05 -12.33 18.36
CA PHE A 218 -17.15 -10.94 18.80
C PHE A 218 -16.52 -10.89 20.19
N ASN A 219 -15.25 -10.53 20.27
CA ASN A 219 -14.49 -10.57 21.53
C ASN A 219 -14.51 -9.22 22.26
N THR A 220 -13.84 -9.17 23.41
CA THR A 220 -13.56 -7.95 24.17
C THR A 220 -12.11 -7.93 24.66
N GLY A 221 -11.47 -6.77 24.70
CA GLY A 221 -10.09 -6.58 25.13
C GLY A 221 -9.06 -6.68 23.99
N GLU A 222 -9.39 -6.24 22.78
CA GLU A 222 -8.36 -5.91 21.77
C GLU A 222 -7.55 -4.71 22.25
N GLU A 223 -8.26 -3.64 22.64
CA GLU A 223 -7.73 -2.31 22.94
C GLU A 223 -6.75 -2.29 24.13
N GLU A 224 -6.95 -3.20 25.09
CA GLU A 224 -6.06 -3.40 26.25
C GLU A 224 -4.84 -4.29 25.91
N GLY A 225 -4.86 -4.98 24.75
CA GLY A 225 -3.69 -5.58 24.11
C GLY A 225 -3.87 -6.99 23.55
N LEU A 226 -4.94 -7.22 22.79
CA LEU A 226 -5.29 -8.47 22.08
C LEU A 226 -5.67 -9.64 23.02
N ASP A 227 -6.07 -9.33 24.24
CA ASP A 227 -6.44 -10.32 25.26
C ASP A 227 -7.78 -11.01 24.93
N GLY A 228 -8.62 -10.36 24.13
CA GLY A 228 -9.84 -10.92 23.54
C GLY A 228 -9.56 -12.13 22.63
N ALA A 229 -8.77 -11.96 21.57
CA ALA A 229 -8.35 -13.11 20.75
C ALA A 229 -7.49 -14.12 21.52
N HIS A 230 -6.58 -13.66 22.38
CA HIS A 230 -5.69 -14.55 23.13
C HIS A 230 -6.47 -15.50 24.05
N SER A 231 -7.43 -14.97 24.80
CA SER A 231 -8.27 -15.77 25.70
C SER A 231 -9.10 -16.80 24.92
N PHE A 232 -9.75 -16.43 23.82
CA PHE A 232 -10.44 -17.39 22.95
C PHE A 232 -9.50 -18.50 22.46
N ILE A 233 -8.34 -18.13 21.90
CA ILE A 233 -7.43 -19.09 21.25
C ILE A 233 -6.59 -19.91 22.23
N THR A 234 -6.65 -19.64 23.53
CA THR A 234 -6.01 -20.45 24.59
C THR A 234 -7.00 -21.20 25.48
N GLN A 235 -8.21 -20.70 25.68
CA GLN A 235 -9.19 -21.25 26.64
C GLN A 235 -10.42 -21.89 25.99
N HIS A 236 -11.03 -21.28 24.95
CA HIS A 236 -12.32 -21.76 24.41
C HIS A 236 -12.19 -23.10 23.69
N HIS A 237 -13.21 -23.97 23.80
CA HIS A 237 -13.12 -25.35 23.33
C HIS A 237 -13.15 -25.50 21.79
N TRP A 238 -13.85 -24.62 21.06
CA TRP A 238 -13.88 -24.64 19.58
C TRP A 238 -12.57 -24.19 18.92
N ARG A 239 -11.59 -23.63 19.67
CA ARG A 239 -10.26 -23.25 19.15
C ARG A 239 -9.58 -24.38 18.37
N ASN A 240 -9.80 -25.62 18.79
CA ASN A 240 -9.18 -26.81 18.23
C ASN A 240 -9.73 -27.16 16.84
N SER A 241 -10.91 -26.65 16.48
CA SER A 241 -11.52 -26.80 15.15
C SER A 241 -11.12 -25.69 14.17
N VAL A 242 -10.56 -24.58 14.63
CA VAL A 242 -10.16 -23.46 13.75
C VAL A 242 -8.99 -23.88 12.85
N ARG A 243 -9.12 -23.61 11.55
CA ARG A 243 -8.10 -23.88 10.52
C ARG A 243 -7.59 -22.63 9.83
N PHE A 244 -8.37 -21.55 9.85
CA PHE A 244 -8.09 -20.30 9.16
C PHE A 244 -8.73 -19.13 9.90
N ALA A 245 -8.09 -17.96 9.90
CA ALA A 245 -8.61 -16.74 10.52
C ALA A 245 -8.82 -15.60 9.51
N VAL A 246 -9.92 -14.87 9.67
CA VAL A 246 -10.17 -13.57 9.06
C VAL A 246 -10.30 -12.57 10.21
N ASP A 247 -9.59 -11.46 10.11
CA ASP A 247 -9.70 -10.33 11.05
C ASP A 247 -10.29 -9.12 10.34
N LEU A 248 -11.23 -8.42 10.99
CA LEU A 248 -11.93 -7.26 10.45
C LEU A 248 -11.77 -6.04 11.36
N GLU A 249 -11.11 -5.01 10.85
CA GLU A 249 -10.46 -3.99 11.66
C GLU A 249 -10.66 -2.54 11.13
N ALA A 250 -10.33 -1.52 11.92
CA ALA A 250 -10.57 -0.11 11.62
C ALA A 250 -9.51 0.86 12.19
N MET A 251 -8.26 0.82 11.68
CA MET A 251 -7.24 1.87 11.86
C MET A 251 -7.58 3.23 11.17
N GLY A 252 -8.86 3.61 11.14
CA GLY A 252 -9.49 4.73 10.44
C GLY A 252 -10.96 4.44 10.15
N ILE A 253 -11.81 5.47 10.15
CA ILE A 253 -13.26 5.28 10.25
C ILE A 253 -13.97 4.68 9.01
N SER A 254 -13.36 4.75 7.83
CA SER A 254 -14.09 4.44 6.59
C SER A 254 -13.18 4.15 5.39
N GLY A 255 -13.73 4.31 4.18
CA GLY A 255 -13.09 3.99 2.92
C GLY A 255 -13.27 2.52 2.56
N LYS A 256 -12.37 2.01 1.72
CA LYS A 256 -12.28 0.58 1.46
C LYS A 256 -11.57 -0.09 2.64
N SER A 257 -12.25 -1.01 3.32
CA SER A 257 -11.54 -2.01 4.12
C SER A 257 -10.59 -2.77 3.19
N THR A 258 -9.32 -2.83 3.57
CA THR A 258 -8.20 -3.22 2.69
C THR A 258 -7.43 -4.35 3.33
N LEU A 259 -7.19 -5.42 2.56
CA LEU A 259 -6.29 -6.48 2.94
C LEU A 259 -4.87 -5.90 3.11
N PHE A 260 -4.39 -5.85 4.35
CA PHE A 260 -3.10 -5.26 4.70
C PHE A 260 -2.18 -6.23 5.43
N GLN A 261 -2.69 -7.35 5.95
CA GLN A 261 -1.87 -8.54 6.19
C GLN A 261 -2.52 -9.77 5.58
N GLY A 262 -1.73 -10.71 5.08
CA GLY A 262 -2.24 -11.96 4.55
C GLY A 262 -1.16 -13.01 4.40
N THR A 263 -1.50 -14.25 4.76
CA THR A 263 -0.57 -15.39 4.71
C THR A 263 -1.03 -16.41 3.67
N HIS A 264 -0.05 -17.08 3.06
CA HIS A 264 -0.22 -18.19 2.11
C HIS A 264 -0.93 -17.87 0.78
N GLN A 265 -0.21 -18.12 -0.33
CA GLN A 265 -0.64 -17.95 -1.72
C GLN A 265 -2.08 -18.40 -1.99
N TRP A 266 -2.48 -19.60 -1.53
CA TRP A 266 -3.79 -20.19 -1.82
C TRP A 266 -4.96 -19.39 -1.21
N ALA A 267 -4.76 -18.73 -0.07
CA ALA A 267 -5.78 -17.91 0.57
C ALA A 267 -5.92 -16.54 -0.13
N LEU A 268 -4.78 -15.94 -0.48
CA LEU A 268 -4.70 -14.71 -1.28
C LEU A 268 -5.32 -14.90 -2.67
N GLU A 269 -5.03 -16.02 -3.34
CA GLU A 269 -5.65 -16.42 -4.61
C GLU A 269 -7.15 -16.65 -4.47
N SER A 270 -7.60 -17.32 -3.39
CA SER A 270 -9.02 -17.56 -3.13
C SER A 270 -9.80 -16.25 -2.95
N PHE A 271 -9.22 -15.27 -2.24
CA PHE A 271 -9.80 -13.93 -2.12
C PHE A 271 -9.77 -13.18 -3.47
N ALA A 272 -8.62 -13.17 -4.16
CA ALA A 272 -8.45 -12.51 -5.46
C ALA A 272 -9.42 -13.03 -6.53
N ALA A 273 -9.81 -14.31 -6.47
CA ALA A 273 -10.71 -14.95 -7.42
C ALA A 273 -12.20 -14.57 -7.24
N VAL A 274 -12.61 -14.07 -6.08
CA VAL A 274 -14.03 -13.82 -5.76
C VAL A 274 -14.35 -12.44 -5.19
N ALA A 275 -13.34 -11.65 -4.79
CA ALA A 275 -13.52 -10.28 -4.33
C ALA A 275 -14.12 -9.40 -5.44
N LYS A 276 -15.35 -8.92 -5.22
CA LYS A 276 -16.13 -8.11 -6.16
C LYS A 276 -15.57 -6.69 -6.31
N TYR A 277 -14.94 -6.17 -5.26
CA TYR A 277 -14.32 -4.86 -5.17
C TYR A 277 -12.94 -5.01 -4.50
N PRO A 278 -11.93 -5.61 -5.15
CA PRO A 278 -10.68 -5.94 -4.48
C PRO A 278 -9.94 -4.68 -3.99
N SER A 279 -9.46 -4.75 -2.75
CA SER A 279 -8.59 -3.74 -2.14
C SER A 279 -7.57 -4.45 -1.28
N ALA A 280 -6.32 -4.47 -1.71
CA ALA A 280 -5.27 -5.29 -1.10
C ALA A 280 -3.90 -4.70 -1.41
N GLN A 281 -3.02 -4.53 -0.42
CA GLN A 281 -1.73 -3.86 -0.62
C GLN A 281 -0.60 -4.41 0.26
N ILE A 282 0.28 -5.25 -0.31
CA ILE A 282 1.50 -5.75 0.35
C ILE A 282 2.42 -4.63 0.88
N ALA A 283 2.37 -3.44 0.25
CA ALA A 283 3.13 -2.27 0.73
C ALA A 283 2.66 -1.79 2.11
N THR A 284 1.38 -1.97 2.45
CA THR A 284 0.87 -1.72 3.80
C THR A 284 1.35 -2.81 4.77
N GLN A 285 1.42 -4.08 4.34
CA GLN A 285 1.97 -5.17 5.14
C GLN A 285 3.44 -4.96 5.50
N ASP A 286 4.29 -4.58 4.54
CA ASP A 286 5.70 -4.30 4.78
C ASP A 286 5.89 -3.13 5.78
N VAL A 287 5.08 -2.07 5.65
CA VAL A 287 5.12 -0.92 6.57
C VAL A 287 4.61 -1.29 7.96
N PHE A 288 3.51 -2.04 8.07
CA PHE A 288 2.96 -2.49 9.36
C PHE A 288 3.94 -3.42 10.08
N ARG A 289 4.40 -4.49 9.42
CA ARG A 289 5.36 -5.45 9.99
C ARG A 289 6.77 -4.89 10.23
N SER A 290 7.08 -3.69 9.75
CA SER A 290 8.31 -2.97 10.12
C SER A 290 8.25 -2.32 11.51
N GLY A 291 7.07 -2.20 12.12
CA GLY A 291 6.86 -1.46 13.36
C GLY A 291 6.84 0.07 13.18
N ALA A 292 6.87 0.58 11.95
CA ALA A 292 6.72 2.01 11.66
C ALA A 292 5.31 2.54 11.97
N ILE A 293 4.30 1.67 11.89
CA ILE A 293 2.96 1.91 12.44
C ILE A 293 2.93 1.30 13.85
N LYS A 294 2.62 2.12 14.86
CA LYS A 294 2.38 1.67 16.23
C LYS A 294 0.90 1.28 16.40
N SER A 295 0.57 0.08 15.94
CA SER A 295 -0.67 -0.66 16.20
C SER A 295 -0.33 -2.15 16.30
N ALA A 296 -1.25 -2.94 16.85
CA ALA A 296 -1.37 -4.37 16.54
C ALA A 296 -2.79 -4.62 16.02
N THR A 297 -3.18 -5.89 15.90
CA THR A 297 -4.53 -6.39 15.60
C THR A 297 -4.66 -7.80 16.17
N ASP A 298 -5.87 -8.28 16.43
CA ASP A 298 -6.13 -9.65 16.90
C ASP A 298 -5.51 -10.71 15.98
N PHE A 299 -5.35 -10.41 14.69
CA PHE A 299 -4.59 -11.21 13.73
C PHE A 299 -3.20 -11.63 14.21
N GLN A 300 -2.51 -10.78 14.98
CA GLN A 300 -1.20 -11.11 15.56
C GLN A 300 -1.29 -12.31 16.51
N ILE A 301 -2.39 -12.47 17.25
CA ILE A 301 -2.65 -13.65 18.09
C ILE A 301 -2.81 -14.89 17.22
N TYR A 302 -3.60 -14.80 16.14
CA TYR A 302 -3.86 -15.95 15.28
C TYR A 302 -2.60 -16.43 14.55
N GLU A 303 -1.71 -15.52 14.14
CA GLU A 303 -0.41 -15.87 13.54
C GLU A 303 0.63 -16.33 14.58
N GLU A 304 0.90 -15.55 15.63
CA GLU A 304 1.99 -15.85 16.60
C GLU A 304 1.64 -16.93 17.63
N VAL A 305 0.42 -16.92 18.18
CA VAL A 305 0.03 -17.80 19.31
C VAL A 305 -0.61 -19.09 18.81
N ALA A 306 -1.44 -19.02 17.77
CA ALA A 306 -2.24 -20.15 17.30
C ALA A 306 -1.70 -20.85 16.05
N GLY A 307 -0.71 -20.26 15.36
CA GLY A 307 -0.13 -20.78 14.12
C GLY A 307 -1.14 -20.94 12.99
N LEU A 308 -2.13 -20.04 12.91
CA LEU A 308 -3.19 -20.09 11.92
C LEU A 308 -2.80 -19.34 10.64
N PRO A 309 -3.08 -19.90 9.44
CA PRO A 309 -3.15 -19.11 8.22
C PRO A 309 -4.36 -18.15 8.28
N GLY A 310 -4.28 -17.02 7.56
CA GLY A 310 -5.36 -16.03 7.60
C GLY A 310 -5.13 -14.75 6.80
N LEU A 311 -6.10 -13.84 6.89
CA LEU A 311 -6.15 -12.54 6.21
C LEU A 311 -6.67 -11.45 7.17
N ASP A 312 -6.12 -10.23 7.07
CA ASP A 312 -6.36 -9.09 7.97
C ASP A 312 -6.77 -7.83 7.17
N PHE A 313 -7.91 -7.24 7.51
CA PHE A 313 -8.63 -6.24 6.71
C PHE A 313 -9.01 -4.98 7.49
N ALA A 314 -8.23 -3.89 7.34
CA ALA A 314 -8.48 -2.62 8.02
C ALA A 314 -9.14 -1.55 7.14
N TYR A 315 -10.12 -0.82 7.68
CA TYR A 315 -10.42 0.53 7.23
C TYR A 315 -9.26 1.48 7.57
N THR A 316 -8.92 2.39 6.65
CA THR A 316 -7.73 3.28 6.78
C THR A 316 -7.91 4.64 6.09
N ASP A 317 -9.13 5.06 5.76
CA ASP A 317 -9.37 6.47 5.43
C ASP A 317 -9.53 7.28 6.72
N THR A 318 -8.97 8.49 6.76
CA THR A 318 -9.08 9.45 7.87
C THR A 318 -8.50 8.88 9.18
N THR A 319 -7.28 8.32 9.13
CA THR A 319 -6.63 7.65 10.28
C THR A 319 -6.28 8.61 11.44
N SER A 320 -6.53 9.91 11.26
CA SER A 320 -6.42 10.96 12.26
C SER A 320 -7.58 11.03 13.26
N VAL A 321 -8.66 10.26 13.08
CA VAL A 321 -9.72 10.11 14.09
C VAL A 321 -9.68 8.80 14.89
N TYR A 322 -8.94 7.79 14.43
CA TYR A 322 -8.72 6.49 15.10
C TYR A 322 -8.21 6.66 16.54
N HIS A 323 -8.77 5.90 17.48
CA HIS A 323 -8.63 6.07 18.95
C HIS A 323 -9.03 7.45 19.51
N THR A 324 -9.72 8.32 18.76
CA THR A 324 -10.15 9.66 19.26
C THR A 324 -11.67 9.79 19.36
N LYS A 325 -12.13 10.70 20.22
CA LYS A 325 -13.53 11.16 20.31
C LYS A 325 -14.18 11.68 19.02
N ASN A 326 -13.45 11.73 17.90
CA ASN A 326 -13.95 12.10 16.59
C ASN A 326 -14.27 10.88 15.71
N ASP A 327 -13.94 9.65 16.14
CA ASP A 327 -14.41 8.42 15.48
C ASP A 327 -15.90 8.21 15.79
N LYS A 328 -16.72 8.90 14.99
CA LYS A 328 -18.15 9.11 15.17
C LYS A 328 -18.91 8.79 13.90
N MET A 329 -20.15 8.33 14.04
CA MET A 329 -21.06 7.95 12.95
C MET A 329 -21.16 8.96 11.79
N GLU A 330 -20.89 10.25 12.03
CA GLU A 330 -20.88 11.32 11.02
C GLU A 330 -19.78 11.18 9.95
N LEU A 331 -18.66 10.52 10.25
CA LEU A 331 -17.53 10.35 9.32
C LEU A 331 -17.51 8.96 8.65
N LEU A 332 -18.41 8.04 9.02
CA LEU A 332 -18.57 6.74 8.40
C LEU A 332 -19.22 6.87 7.02
N LYS A 333 -18.43 6.73 5.96
CA LYS A 333 -18.85 6.93 4.57
C LYS A 333 -19.82 5.84 4.10
N PRO A 334 -20.96 6.18 3.47
CA PRO A 334 -21.82 5.20 2.82
C PRO A 334 -21.08 4.41 1.74
N GLY A 335 -21.33 3.10 1.69
CA GLY A 335 -20.66 2.13 0.83
C GLY A 335 -19.43 1.46 1.46
N SER A 336 -18.95 1.93 2.62
CA SER A 336 -17.80 1.30 3.31
C SER A 336 -18.15 -0.07 3.89
N LEU A 337 -19.30 -0.21 4.56
CA LEU A 337 -19.72 -1.50 5.11
C LEU A 337 -20.09 -2.46 3.97
N GLN A 338 -20.75 -1.94 2.92
CA GLN A 338 -21.06 -2.72 1.71
C GLN A 338 -19.79 -3.22 1.01
N HIS A 339 -18.71 -2.43 0.98
CA HIS A 339 -17.43 -2.85 0.41
C HIS A 339 -16.83 -4.05 1.16
N ASN A 340 -16.79 -3.97 2.50
CA ASN A 340 -16.28 -5.08 3.32
C ASN A 340 -17.21 -6.30 3.19
N GLY A 341 -18.50 -6.11 3.43
CA GLY A 341 -19.52 -7.16 3.41
C GLY A 341 -19.68 -7.91 2.09
N GLU A 342 -19.64 -7.23 0.93
CA GLU A 342 -19.73 -7.89 -0.37
C GLU A 342 -18.50 -8.77 -0.66
N ASN A 343 -17.31 -8.26 -0.38
CA ASN A 343 -16.06 -9.01 -0.58
C ASN A 343 -15.97 -10.19 0.40
N MET A 344 -16.26 -9.95 1.67
CA MET A 344 -16.13 -10.95 2.72
C MET A 344 -17.21 -12.04 2.62
N LEU A 345 -18.45 -11.69 2.26
CA LEU A 345 -19.47 -12.69 1.96
C LEU A 345 -19.06 -13.57 0.78
N ALA A 346 -18.61 -12.97 -0.34
CA ALA A 346 -18.14 -13.74 -1.49
C ALA A 346 -16.97 -14.68 -1.14
N PHE A 347 -16.02 -14.21 -0.33
CA PHE A 347 -14.90 -15.01 0.18
C PHE A 347 -15.37 -16.16 1.07
N LEU A 348 -16.20 -15.89 2.09
CA LEU A 348 -16.69 -16.93 3.00
C LEU A 348 -17.53 -17.99 2.28
N LEU A 349 -18.38 -17.60 1.32
CA LEU A 349 -19.14 -18.55 0.49
C LEU A 349 -18.21 -19.45 -0.34
N HIS A 350 -17.13 -18.91 -0.89
CA HIS A 350 -16.15 -19.68 -1.67
C HIS A 350 -15.31 -20.61 -0.79
N ALA A 351 -14.70 -20.05 0.25
CA ALA A 351 -13.81 -20.75 1.17
C ALA A 351 -14.54 -21.89 1.90
N ALA A 352 -15.69 -21.60 2.52
CA ALA A 352 -16.42 -22.57 3.32
C ALA A 352 -17.00 -23.72 2.47
N SER A 353 -17.27 -23.48 1.18
CA SER A 353 -17.74 -24.49 0.22
C SER A 353 -16.62 -25.35 -0.39
N SER A 354 -15.35 -25.04 -0.13
CA SER A 354 -14.19 -25.64 -0.82
C SER A 354 -13.43 -26.65 0.05
N PRO A 355 -13.52 -27.97 -0.25
CA PRO A 355 -12.69 -28.98 0.44
C PRO A 355 -11.19 -28.74 0.26
N LYS A 356 -10.79 -28.13 -0.87
CA LYS A 356 -9.39 -27.77 -1.13
C LYS A 356 -8.91 -26.68 -0.16
N PHE A 357 -9.70 -25.62 0.03
CA PHE A 357 -9.37 -24.52 0.94
C PHE A 357 -9.07 -25.04 2.34
N MET A 358 -9.93 -25.92 2.89
CA MET A 358 -9.73 -26.48 4.23
C MET A 358 -8.57 -27.46 4.32
N LYS A 359 -8.31 -28.24 3.25
CA LYS A 359 -7.11 -29.10 3.18
C LYS A 359 -5.82 -28.26 3.16
N ASP A 360 -5.77 -27.22 2.33
CA ASP A 360 -4.63 -26.33 2.21
C ASP A 360 -4.41 -25.56 3.53
N ALA A 361 -5.48 -25.16 4.23
CA ALA A 361 -5.44 -24.57 5.58
C ALA A 361 -4.88 -25.54 6.64
N HIS A 362 -5.34 -26.79 6.64
CA HIS A 362 -4.83 -27.83 7.55
C HIS A 362 -3.34 -28.14 7.28
N GLN A 363 -2.90 -28.10 6.03
CA GLN A 363 -1.49 -28.27 5.67
C GLN A 363 -0.64 -27.05 6.08
N ALA A 364 -1.15 -25.83 5.89
CA ALA A 364 -0.47 -24.60 6.29
C ALA A 364 -0.12 -24.57 7.80
N LYS A 365 -1.01 -25.07 8.68
CA LYS A 365 -0.74 -25.20 10.13
C LYS A 365 0.41 -26.17 10.48
N GLN A 366 0.93 -26.93 9.51
CA GLN A 366 2.06 -27.85 9.67
C GLN A 366 3.34 -27.38 8.92
N GLU A 367 3.25 -26.33 8.09
CA GLU A 367 4.39 -25.70 7.42
C GLU A 367 4.93 -24.53 8.26
N SER A 368 6.23 -24.23 8.17
CA SER A 368 6.79 -23.07 8.86
C SER A 368 6.53 -21.77 8.09
N THR A 369 5.98 -20.77 8.79
CA THR A 369 5.53 -19.47 8.26
C THR A 369 6.62 -18.69 7.52
N GLU A 370 7.90 -18.97 7.79
CA GLU A 370 9.04 -18.33 7.11
C GLU A 370 9.13 -18.61 5.60
N GLN A 371 8.57 -19.71 5.09
CA GLN A 371 8.95 -20.22 3.77
C GLN A 371 8.17 -19.64 2.58
N LYS A 372 6.97 -19.08 2.78
CA LYS A 372 6.08 -18.65 1.70
C LYS A 372 5.50 -17.25 1.96
N LYS A 373 6.32 -16.23 1.73
CA LYS A 373 5.82 -14.87 1.45
C LYS A 373 5.28 -14.80 0.03
N ASP A 374 4.21 -14.04 -0.15
CA ASP A 374 3.56 -13.80 -1.43
C ASP A 374 3.43 -12.29 -1.67
N ILE A 375 3.49 -11.88 -2.94
CA ILE A 375 3.28 -10.50 -3.37
C ILE A 375 1.82 -10.35 -3.76
N PHE A 376 1.11 -9.42 -3.12
CA PHE A 376 -0.28 -9.11 -3.46
C PHE A 376 -0.52 -7.60 -3.58
N PHE A 377 -1.25 -7.19 -4.62
CA PHE A 377 -1.75 -5.81 -4.73
C PHE A 377 -2.97 -5.74 -5.65
N ASP A 378 -3.87 -4.80 -5.39
CA ASP A 378 -4.90 -4.43 -6.35
C ASP A 378 -4.38 -3.42 -7.39
N ILE A 379 -4.90 -3.51 -8.61
CA ILE A 379 -4.77 -2.51 -9.67
C ILE A 379 -6.09 -1.77 -9.79
N LEU A 380 -6.08 -0.47 -9.52
CA LEU A 380 -7.22 0.45 -9.64
C LEU A 380 -8.49 -0.02 -8.89
N GLY A 381 -8.34 -0.83 -7.83
CA GLY A 381 -9.46 -1.37 -7.07
C GLY A 381 -10.38 -2.31 -7.86
N LYS A 382 -9.87 -2.95 -8.93
CA LYS A 382 -10.65 -3.79 -9.86
C LYS A 382 -10.09 -5.19 -10.08
N TYR A 383 -8.77 -5.35 -10.05
CA TYR A 383 -8.11 -6.64 -10.27
C TYR A 383 -7.04 -6.83 -9.20
N MET A 384 -7.09 -7.94 -8.48
CA MET A 384 -6.05 -8.31 -7.52
C MET A 384 -5.00 -9.19 -8.21
N VAL A 385 -3.74 -8.81 -8.09
CA VAL A 385 -2.58 -9.56 -8.55
C VAL A 385 -1.99 -10.29 -7.35
N VAL A 386 -1.73 -11.59 -7.49
CA VAL A 386 -1.08 -12.44 -6.49
C VAL A 386 0.01 -13.27 -7.17
N TYR A 387 1.21 -13.33 -6.60
CA TYR A 387 2.28 -14.23 -7.05
C TYR A 387 3.34 -14.48 -5.96
N PRO A 388 4.00 -15.65 -5.95
CA PRO A 388 4.94 -16.00 -4.89
C PRO A 388 6.22 -15.17 -4.92
N GLN A 389 6.77 -14.87 -3.74
CA GLN A 389 8.05 -14.14 -3.57
C GLN A 389 9.18 -14.77 -4.38
N ARG A 390 9.18 -16.10 -4.59
CA ARG A 390 10.17 -16.79 -5.44
C ARG A 390 10.14 -16.28 -6.89
N LEU A 391 8.95 -16.07 -7.46
CA LEU A 391 8.79 -15.54 -8.81
C LEU A 391 9.18 -14.05 -8.88
N ALA A 392 8.83 -13.28 -7.83
CA ALA A 392 9.28 -11.90 -7.67
C ALA A 392 10.81 -11.81 -7.71
N THR A 393 11.50 -12.57 -6.85
CA THR A 393 12.97 -12.59 -6.76
C THR A 393 13.62 -13.07 -8.06
N MET A 394 13.02 -14.00 -8.81
CA MET A 394 13.50 -14.38 -10.14
C MET A 394 13.46 -13.21 -11.14
N PHE A 395 12.33 -12.51 -11.25
CA PHE A 395 12.22 -11.34 -12.14
C PHE A 395 13.14 -10.21 -11.70
N HIS A 396 13.19 -9.90 -10.39
CA HIS A 396 14.03 -8.83 -9.85
C HIS A 396 15.50 -9.11 -10.14
N ASN A 397 16.00 -10.32 -9.84
CA ASN A 397 17.40 -10.68 -10.10
C ASN A 397 17.75 -10.64 -11.61
N SER A 398 16.81 -11.01 -12.48
CA SER A 398 17.00 -10.91 -13.93
C SER A 398 17.18 -9.45 -14.39
N ILE A 399 16.28 -8.56 -13.95
CA ILE A 399 16.33 -7.13 -14.27
C ILE A 399 17.52 -6.43 -13.62
N ILE A 400 17.90 -6.80 -12.38
CA ILE A 400 19.11 -6.32 -11.71
C ILE A 400 20.35 -6.71 -12.53
N PHE A 401 20.49 -7.98 -12.92
CA PHE A 401 21.63 -8.45 -13.72
C PHE A 401 21.73 -7.75 -15.07
N GLN A 402 20.60 -7.63 -15.80
CA GLN A 402 20.54 -6.89 -17.06
C GLN A 402 20.92 -5.42 -16.88
N SER A 403 20.42 -4.76 -15.85
CA SER A 403 20.72 -3.36 -15.55
C SER A 403 22.20 -3.15 -15.21
N LEU A 404 22.79 -4.04 -14.40
CA LEU A 404 24.22 -4.00 -14.06
C LEU A 404 25.11 -4.26 -15.28
N LEU A 405 24.71 -5.15 -16.20
CA LEU A 405 25.41 -5.40 -17.47
C LEU A 405 25.34 -4.19 -18.40
N ILE A 406 24.17 -3.57 -18.56
CA ILE A 406 23.98 -2.35 -19.36
C ILE A 406 24.79 -1.18 -18.80
N TRP A 407 24.75 -0.96 -17.48
CA TRP A 407 25.55 0.08 -16.84
C TRP A 407 27.05 -0.20 -16.91
N GLY A 408 27.49 -1.42 -16.61
CA GLY A 408 28.89 -1.81 -16.68
C GLY A 408 29.48 -1.64 -18.08
N THR A 409 28.79 -2.13 -19.12
CA THR A 409 29.21 -1.94 -20.52
C THR A 409 29.18 -0.47 -20.93
N SER A 410 28.14 0.30 -20.57
CA SER A 410 28.09 1.73 -20.86
C SER A 410 29.19 2.54 -20.18
N LEU A 411 29.64 2.15 -18.98
CA LEU A 411 30.73 2.81 -18.26
C LEU A 411 32.10 2.41 -18.83
N LEU A 412 32.29 1.15 -19.19
CA LEU A 412 33.51 0.69 -19.88
C LEU A 412 33.67 1.38 -21.24
N MET A 413 32.61 1.48 -22.05
CA MET A 413 32.62 2.21 -23.32
C MET A 413 32.78 3.73 -23.14
N GLY A 414 32.22 4.31 -22.07
CA GLY A 414 32.35 5.73 -21.75
C GLY A 414 33.69 6.15 -21.14
N GLY A 415 34.49 5.19 -20.66
CA GLY A 415 35.80 5.41 -20.05
C GLY A 415 35.79 6.37 -18.86
N ARG A 416 36.92 7.03 -18.60
CA ARG A 416 37.06 8.01 -17.50
C ARG A 416 36.03 9.16 -17.56
N PRO A 417 35.72 9.78 -18.71
CA PRO A 417 34.68 10.82 -18.79
C PRO A 417 33.27 10.29 -18.47
N GLY A 418 32.92 9.08 -18.95
CA GLY A 418 31.65 8.44 -18.63
C GLY A 418 31.50 8.14 -17.14
N LEU A 419 32.57 7.63 -16.50
CA LEU A 419 32.60 7.34 -15.07
C LEU A 419 32.46 8.61 -14.21
N MET A 420 33.11 9.71 -14.60
CA MET A 420 32.97 11.00 -13.90
C MET A 420 31.58 11.61 -14.11
N SER A 421 31.04 11.55 -15.32
CA SER A 421 29.66 11.99 -15.61
C SER A 421 28.62 11.20 -14.81
N PHE A 422 28.81 9.89 -14.67
CA PHE A 422 28.01 9.02 -13.80
C PHE A 422 28.11 9.43 -12.33
N GLY A 423 29.32 9.60 -11.79
CA GLY A 423 29.53 10.01 -10.40
C GLY A 423 28.86 11.35 -10.05
N ILE A 424 28.97 12.35 -10.92
CA ILE A 424 28.30 13.65 -10.77
C ILE A 424 26.77 13.49 -10.85
N SER A 425 26.27 12.61 -11.72
CA SER A 425 24.83 12.36 -11.84
C SER A 425 24.24 11.62 -10.63
N CYS A 426 25.01 10.73 -9.99
CA CYS A 426 24.64 10.11 -8.72
C CYS A 426 24.67 11.13 -7.57
N LEU A 427 25.67 12.02 -7.54
CA LEU A 427 25.69 13.16 -6.60
C LEU A 427 24.47 14.07 -6.80
N SER A 428 24.04 14.31 -8.04
CA SER A 428 22.82 15.07 -8.34
C SER A 428 21.58 14.47 -7.67
N ILE A 429 21.46 13.14 -7.59
CA ILE A 429 20.34 12.46 -6.91
C ILE A 429 20.45 12.62 -5.39
N ILE A 430 21.65 12.43 -4.83
CA ILE A 430 21.90 12.61 -3.40
C ILE A 430 21.53 14.04 -2.97
N LEU A 431 21.93 15.06 -3.75
CA LEU A 431 21.53 16.45 -3.53
C LEU A 431 20.01 16.65 -3.69
N THR A 432 19.39 16.05 -4.71
CA THR A 432 17.93 16.10 -4.92
C THR A 432 17.18 15.60 -3.68
N LEU A 433 17.58 14.44 -3.13
CA LEU A 433 16.98 13.84 -1.93
C LEU A 433 17.24 14.67 -0.66
N ILE A 434 18.47 15.14 -0.45
CA ILE A 434 18.82 15.96 0.72
C ILE A 434 18.00 17.26 0.74
N PHE A 435 17.97 18.01 -0.36
CA PHE A 435 17.23 19.27 -0.43
C PHE A 435 15.71 19.06 -0.39
N SER A 436 15.18 17.96 -0.96
CA SER A 436 13.75 17.65 -0.90
C SER A 436 13.25 17.26 0.50
N ILE A 437 14.13 16.77 1.39
CA ILE A 437 13.82 16.54 2.81
C ILE A 437 14.06 17.82 3.63
N PHE A 438 15.14 18.56 3.33
CA PHE A 438 15.55 19.74 4.10
C PHE A 438 14.51 20.86 4.10
N LEU A 439 13.94 21.25 2.95
CA LEU A 439 13.00 22.37 2.91
C LEU A 439 11.66 22.08 3.63
N PRO A 440 11.03 20.90 3.51
CA PRO A 440 9.90 20.51 4.37
C PRO A 440 10.22 20.53 5.87
N VAL A 441 11.43 20.11 6.26
CA VAL A 441 11.88 20.15 7.66
C VAL A 441 12.01 21.60 8.15
N VAL A 442 12.54 22.52 7.33
CA VAL A 442 12.56 23.96 7.66
C VAL A 442 11.13 24.51 7.84
N VAL A 443 10.16 24.11 7.01
CA VAL A 443 8.76 24.52 7.22
C VAL A 443 8.17 23.88 8.49
N ALA A 444 8.48 22.62 8.80
CA ALA A 444 8.03 21.96 10.03
C ALA A 444 8.54 22.66 11.30
N PHE A 445 9.78 23.16 11.30
CA PHE A 445 10.32 23.97 12.40
C PHE A 445 9.77 25.40 12.42
N ALA A 446 9.53 26.02 11.26
CA ALA A 446 9.02 27.40 11.19
C ALA A 446 7.53 27.52 11.53
N LEU A 447 6.71 26.52 11.18
CA LEU A 447 5.25 26.58 11.28
C LEU A 447 4.72 26.84 12.71
N PRO A 448 5.25 26.22 13.79
CA PRO A 448 4.86 26.53 15.18
C PRO A 448 5.20 27.95 15.63
N HIS A 449 6.17 28.61 15.00
CA HIS A 449 6.56 29.99 15.32
C HIS A 449 5.76 31.05 14.54
N ILE A 450 5.04 30.64 13.49
CA ILE A 450 4.32 31.54 12.56
C ILE A 450 2.80 31.33 12.64
N CYS A 451 2.33 30.13 12.97
CA CYS A 451 0.91 29.78 13.02
C CYS A 451 0.51 29.36 14.45
N PRO A 452 -0.59 29.90 15.02
CA PRO A 452 -1.10 29.46 16.32
C PRO A 452 -1.65 28.03 16.32
N PHE A 453 -1.80 27.41 15.15
CA PHE A 453 -2.14 26.01 14.97
C PHE A 453 -0.99 25.32 14.20
N PRO A 454 -0.06 24.61 14.88
CA PRO A 454 1.12 24.03 14.22
C PRO A 454 0.80 22.84 13.31
N VAL A 455 -0.36 22.20 13.47
CA VAL A 455 -0.80 21.02 12.71
C VAL A 455 -2.10 21.25 11.91
N PRO A 456 -2.20 22.33 11.09
CA PRO A 456 -3.45 22.72 10.45
C PRO A 456 -3.93 21.69 9.40
N PHE A 457 -3.00 20.84 8.93
CA PHE A 457 -3.23 19.74 8.01
C PHE A 457 -4.04 18.58 8.62
N VAL A 458 -4.16 18.46 9.95
CA VAL A 458 -5.04 17.46 10.57
C VAL A 458 -6.52 17.76 10.22
N ARG A 459 -6.92 19.04 10.24
CA ARG A 459 -8.27 19.47 9.82
C ARG A 459 -8.42 19.53 8.30
N ASN A 460 -7.35 19.83 7.57
CA ASN A 460 -7.36 19.95 6.11
C ASN A 460 -6.14 19.23 5.49
N PRO A 461 -6.18 17.90 5.26
CA PRO A 461 -5.03 17.13 4.76
C PRO A 461 -4.40 17.66 3.47
N TRP A 462 -5.19 18.34 2.63
CA TRP A 462 -4.73 19.08 1.45
C TRP A 462 -3.59 20.07 1.72
N LEU A 463 -3.50 20.64 2.93
CA LEU A 463 -2.44 21.55 3.31
C LEU A 463 -1.06 20.89 3.34
N VAL A 464 -0.95 19.56 3.45
CA VAL A 464 0.33 18.84 3.32
C VAL A 464 0.99 19.11 1.96
N ILE A 465 0.21 19.24 0.88
CA ILE A 465 0.72 19.50 -0.47
C ILE A 465 1.34 20.92 -0.55
N GLY A 466 0.72 21.90 0.10
CA GLY A 466 1.23 23.27 0.17
C GLY A 466 2.43 23.41 1.12
N LEU A 467 2.30 22.91 2.34
CA LEU A 467 3.28 23.09 3.43
C LEU A 467 4.53 22.21 3.28
N PHE A 468 4.41 21.01 2.72
CA PHE A 468 5.51 20.05 2.66
C PHE A 468 5.79 19.56 1.23
N GLY A 469 4.75 19.21 0.45
CA GLY A 469 4.93 18.76 -0.93
C GLY A 469 5.58 19.79 -1.85
N SER A 470 5.19 21.06 -1.73
CA SER A 470 5.70 22.15 -2.58
C SER A 470 7.15 22.54 -2.21
N PRO A 471 7.54 22.69 -0.93
CA PRO A 471 8.94 22.80 -0.54
C PRO A 471 9.80 21.58 -0.90
N ALA A 472 9.26 20.36 -0.80
CA ALA A 472 9.99 19.15 -1.22
C ALA A 472 10.33 19.16 -2.71
N LEU A 473 9.36 19.56 -3.55
CA LEU A 473 9.55 19.68 -5.00
C LEU A 473 10.53 20.81 -5.36
N LEU A 474 10.46 21.95 -4.68
CA LEU A 474 11.42 23.05 -4.84
C LEU A 474 12.84 22.60 -4.45
N GLY A 475 12.97 21.88 -3.32
CA GLY A 475 14.25 21.32 -2.86
C GLY A 475 14.83 20.32 -3.84
N ALA A 476 14.00 19.42 -4.36
CA ALA A 476 14.38 18.48 -5.40
C ALA A 476 14.95 19.21 -6.64
N PHE A 477 14.26 20.24 -7.14
CA PHE A 477 14.75 21.03 -8.27
C PHE A 477 16.05 21.78 -7.96
N ILE A 478 16.23 22.33 -6.76
CA ILE A 478 17.49 22.99 -6.34
C ILE A 478 18.65 21.99 -6.35
N GLY A 479 18.49 20.83 -5.70
CA GLY A 479 19.52 19.78 -5.66
C GLY A 479 19.87 19.23 -7.05
N GLN A 480 18.87 19.03 -7.90
CA GLN A 480 19.05 18.61 -9.29
C GLN A 480 19.74 19.69 -10.14
N HIS A 481 19.43 20.98 -9.91
CA HIS A 481 20.04 22.08 -10.65
C HIS A 481 21.54 22.25 -10.34
N PHE A 482 21.94 22.08 -9.07
CA PHE A 482 23.37 22.05 -8.71
C PHE A 482 24.11 20.91 -9.42
N GLY A 483 23.53 19.71 -9.42
CA GLY A 483 24.10 18.56 -10.15
C GLY A 483 24.20 18.82 -11.66
N PHE A 484 23.18 19.42 -12.27
CA PHE A 484 23.19 19.82 -13.68
C PHE A 484 24.30 20.82 -14.01
N ILE A 485 24.54 21.83 -13.17
CA ILE A 485 25.63 22.82 -13.38
C ILE A 485 27.00 22.12 -13.36
N LEU A 486 27.26 21.27 -12.36
CA LEU A 486 28.53 20.53 -12.24
C LEU A 486 28.75 19.60 -13.44
N LEU A 487 27.70 18.89 -13.85
CA LEU A 487 27.71 17.96 -14.97
C LEU A 487 27.91 18.67 -16.31
N LYS A 488 27.19 19.79 -16.54
CA LYS A 488 27.36 20.64 -17.73
C LYS A 488 28.80 21.12 -17.84
N ARG A 489 29.39 21.61 -16.74
CA ARG A 489 30.79 22.07 -16.71
C ARG A 489 31.77 20.94 -17.05
N HIS A 490 31.60 19.76 -16.43
CA HIS A 490 32.45 18.60 -16.72
C HIS A 490 32.37 18.16 -18.19
N ILE A 491 31.14 18.04 -18.75
CA ILE A 491 30.95 17.63 -20.15
C ILE A 491 31.53 18.71 -21.09
N GLN A 492 31.42 20.00 -20.77
CA GLN A 492 32.05 21.09 -21.52
C GLN A 492 33.58 21.04 -21.50
N GLU A 493 34.19 20.75 -20.34
CA GLU A 493 35.64 20.53 -20.18
C GLU A 493 36.14 19.32 -20.99
N VAL A 494 35.32 18.26 -21.11
CA VAL A 494 35.63 17.06 -21.93
C VAL A 494 35.44 17.33 -23.43
N TYR A 495 34.36 18.00 -23.81
CA TYR A 495 34.02 18.24 -25.22
C TYR A 495 34.97 19.25 -25.86
N SER A 496 35.42 20.29 -25.15
CA SER A 496 36.42 21.24 -25.69
C SER A 496 37.76 20.56 -26.03
N ARG A 497 38.15 19.52 -25.29
CA ARG A 497 39.36 18.74 -25.53
C ARG A 497 39.22 17.66 -26.60
N THR A 498 38.01 17.15 -26.84
CA THR A 498 37.76 15.99 -27.72
C THR A 498 37.07 16.34 -29.03
N LYS A 499 36.43 17.52 -29.13
CA LYS A 499 35.70 18.00 -30.31
C LYS A 499 36.00 19.49 -30.57
N PRO A 500 37.25 19.87 -30.90
CA PRO A 500 37.65 21.27 -31.06
C PRO A 500 36.93 22.00 -32.21
N GLY A 501 36.28 21.29 -33.13
CA GLY A 501 35.44 21.88 -34.18
C GLY A 501 34.02 22.28 -33.76
N LEU A 502 33.60 22.06 -32.50
CA LEU A 502 32.33 22.58 -31.98
C LEU A 502 32.59 23.91 -31.26
N THR A 503 31.97 24.99 -31.73
CA THR A 503 32.14 26.34 -31.19
C THR A 503 30.80 26.98 -30.80
N GLY A 504 30.87 28.01 -29.94
CA GLY A 504 29.73 28.87 -29.59
C GLY A 504 28.48 28.14 -29.08
N ASN A 505 27.31 28.67 -29.48
CA ASN A 505 25.98 28.24 -29.02
C ASN A 505 25.72 26.74 -29.26
N THR A 506 26.22 26.19 -30.37
CA THR A 506 26.05 24.78 -30.75
C THR A 506 26.72 23.83 -29.76
N MET A 507 27.87 24.21 -29.20
CA MET A 507 28.53 23.43 -28.14
C MET A 507 27.69 23.44 -26.87
N ASP A 508 27.24 24.62 -26.41
CA ASP A 508 26.48 24.75 -25.16
C ASP A 508 25.15 23.97 -25.19
N TYR A 509 24.46 24.00 -26.33
CA TYR A 509 23.24 23.22 -26.57
C TYR A 509 23.50 21.70 -26.51
N ILE A 510 24.53 21.20 -27.21
CA ILE A 510 24.87 19.78 -27.24
C ILE A 510 25.31 19.28 -25.85
N VAL A 511 26.09 20.07 -25.13
CA VAL A 511 26.51 19.78 -23.75
C VAL A 511 25.30 19.76 -22.80
N GLY A 512 24.35 20.70 -22.95
CA GLY A 512 23.11 20.73 -22.19
C GLY A 512 22.24 19.48 -22.41
N LEU A 513 22.05 19.05 -23.65
CA LEU A 513 21.31 17.83 -23.98
C LEU A 513 21.97 16.56 -23.43
N GLU A 514 23.30 16.49 -23.42
CA GLU A 514 24.01 15.34 -22.85
C GLU A 514 23.91 15.33 -21.32
N ALA A 515 23.97 16.50 -20.66
CA ALA A 515 23.72 16.62 -19.23
C ALA A 515 22.27 16.23 -18.84
N GLU A 516 21.26 16.65 -19.60
CA GLU A 516 19.87 16.19 -19.43
C GLU A 516 19.76 14.66 -19.53
N ARG A 517 20.43 14.06 -20.53
CA ARG A 517 20.44 12.60 -20.75
C ARG A 517 21.10 11.84 -19.59
N TRP A 518 22.18 12.36 -19.02
CA TRP A 518 22.87 11.75 -17.89
C TRP A 518 22.05 11.83 -16.59
N ILE A 519 21.39 12.95 -16.30
CA ILE A 519 20.45 13.07 -15.16
C ILE A 519 19.23 12.16 -15.34
N PHE A 520 18.63 12.12 -16.53
CA PHE A 520 17.52 11.21 -16.80
C PHE A 520 17.93 9.74 -16.57
N LYS A 521 19.10 9.34 -17.09
CA LYS A 521 19.62 7.98 -16.88
C LYS A 521 19.91 7.70 -15.40
N SER A 522 20.45 8.65 -14.63
CA SER A 522 20.79 8.38 -13.22
C SER A 522 19.57 8.02 -12.38
N GLY A 523 18.37 8.48 -12.74
CA GLY A 523 17.11 8.04 -12.12
C GLY A 523 16.91 6.52 -12.11
N PHE A 524 17.46 5.79 -13.10
CA PHE A 524 17.47 4.32 -13.09
C PHE A 524 18.33 3.75 -11.95
N VAL A 525 19.41 4.43 -11.58
CA VAL A 525 20.34 3.97 -10.53
C VAL A 525 19.66 4.01 -9.16
N GLN A 526 18.86 5.04 -8.88
CA GLN A 526 18.02 5.12 -7.68
C GLN A 526 17.10 3.90 -7.57
N TRP A 527 16.29 3.65 -8.60
CA TRP A 527 15.32 2.55 -8.56
C TRP A 527 15.97 1.17 -8.60
N LEU A 528 17.13 1.03 -9.27
CA LEU A 528 17.95 -0.18 -9.21
C LEU A 528 18.50 -0.44 -7.80
N ILE A 529 18.97 0.59 -7.07
CA ILE A 529 19.42 0.44 -5.68
C ILE A 529 18.25 0.01 -4.78
N VAL A 530 17.09 0.67 -4.89
CA VAL A 530 15.89 0.29 -4.11
C VAL A 530 15.45 -1.14 -4.44
N LEU A 531 15.49 -1.54 -5.72
CA LEU A 531 15.16 -2.91 -6.15
C LEU A 531 16.14 -3.94 -5.61
N ILE A 532 17.45 -3.66 -5.60
CA ILE A 532 18.49 -4.54 -5.03
C ILE A 532 18.26 -4.70 -3.52
N VAL A 533 18.13 -3.59 -2.77
CA VAL A 533 17.96 -3.61 -1.31
C VAL A 533 16.65 -4.31 -0.92
N GLY A 534 15.53 -3.96 -1.56
CA GLY A 534 14.22 -4.57 -1.30
C GLY A 534 14.18 -6.07 -1.63
N THR A 535 14.86 -6.50 -2.71
CA THR A 535 14.95 -7.92 -3.07
C THR A 535 15.84 -8.71 -2.11
N TYR A 536 16.95 -8.11 -1.63
CA TYR A 536 17.81 -8.70 -0.60
C TYR A 536 17.07 -8.87 0.73
N LEU A 537 16.32 -7.84 1.15
CA LEU A 537 15.54 -7.84 2.39
C LEU A 537 14.19 -8.59 2.29
N LYS A 538 13.82 -9.12 1.11
CA LYS A 538 12.51 -9.76 0.83
C LYS A 538 11.31 -8.87 1.25
N VAL A 539 11.38 -7.60 0.86
CA VAL A 539 10.30 -6.59 0.98
C VAL A 539 9.35 -6.76 -0.20
N GLY A 540 8.06 -6.95 0.08
CA GLY A 540 7.07 -7.26 -0.95
C GLY A 540 6.83 -6.10 -1.94
N ALA A 541 6.82 -4.86 -1.44
CA ALA A 541 6.68 -3.62 -2.20
C ALA A 541 7.79 -3.35 -3.23
N SER A 542 8.84 -4.18 -3.28
CA SER A 542 9.93 -4.07 -4.27
C SER A 542 9.45 -4.07 -5.73
N TYR A 543 8.26 -4.60 -6.01
CA TYR A 543 7.64 -4.52 -7.34
C TYR A 543 7.41 -3.06 -7.81
N ILE A 544 7.24 -2.11 -6.88
CA ILE A 544 7.11 -0.69 -7.20
C ILE A 544 8.41 -0.17 -7.80
N ALA A 545 9.56 -0.49 -7.18
CA ALA A 545 10.88 -0.13 -7.70
C ALA A 545 11.18 -0.81 -9.04
N LEU A 546 10.71 -2.04 -9.24
CA LEU A 546 10.76 -2.74 -10.53
C LEU A 546 10.01 -1.96 -11.62
N ILE A 547 8.78 -1.51 -11.35
CA ILE A 547 7.97 -0.74 -12.32
C ILE A 547 8.61 0.61 -12.64
N TRP A 548 9.07 1.35 -11.62
CA TRP A 548 9.77 2.63 -11.77
C TRP A 548 11.14 2.52 -12.47
N LEU A 549 11.78 1.35 -12.44
CA LEU A 549 12.99 1.06 -13.23
C LEU A 549 12.64 0.69 -14.68
N VAL A 550 11.76 -0.30 -14.88
CA VAL A 550 11.51 -0.93 -16.18
C VAL A 550 10.69 -0.04 -17.11
N SER A 551 9.65 0.65 -16.63
CA SER A 551 8.75 1.43 -17.51
C SER A 551 9.45 2.63 -18.17
N PRO A 552 10.23 3.47 -17.45
CA PRO A 552 11.00 4.54 -18.09
C PRO A 552 12.17 4.02 -18.94
N ALA A 553 12.75 2.86 -18.60
CA ALA A 553 13.83 2.24 -19.37
C ALA A 553 13.32 1.71 -20.72
N PHE A 554 12.17 1.05 -20.73
CA PHE A 554 11.48 0.61 -21.94
C PHE A 554 11.08 1.80 -22.82
N ALA A 555 10.49 2.85 -22.23
CA ALA A 555 10.12 4.06 -22.98
C ALA A 555 11.34 4.74 -23.63
N TYR A 556 12.45 4.87 -22.90
CA TYR A 556 13.72 5.40 -23.43
C TYR A 556 14.31 4.50 -24.52
N GLY A 557 14.32 3.18 -24.31
CA GLY A 557 14.79 2.20 -25.29
C GLY A 557 14.01 2.27 -26.61
N LEU A 558 12.68 2.22 -26.53
CA LEU A 558 11.78 2.26 -27.68
C LEU A 558 11.85 3.59 -28.45
N MET A 559 11.91 4.72 -27.74
CA MET A 559 11.73 6.04 -28.36
C MET A 559 13.04 6.79 -28.64
N GLU A 560 14.12 6.53 -27.90
CA GLU A 560 15.36 7.33 -27.96
C GLU A 560 16.61 6.51 -28.34
N ALA A 561 16.63 5.20 -28.11
CA ALA A 561 17.79 4.34 -28.39
C ALA A 561 17.81 3.82 -29.83
N THR A 562 18.09 4.71 -30.80
CA THR A 562 18.33 4.31 -32.20
C THR A 562 19.69 3.61 -32.35
N LEU A 563 19.71 2.44 -33.00
CA LEU A 563 20.91 1.60 -33.24
C LEU A 563 22.00 2.22 -34.16
N THR A 564 21.98 3.53 -34.41
CA THR A 564 22.88 4.22 -35.34
C THR A 564 23.97 5.00 -34.58
N PRO A 565 25.25 4.59 -34.62
CA PRO A 565 26.28 5.08 -33.68
C PRO A 565 26.82 6.50 -33.94
N VAL A 566 26.27 7.25 -34.91
CA VAL A 566 26.89 8.47 -35.48
C VAL A 566 26.04 9.74 -35.28
N ARG A 567 24.96 9.71 -34.48
CA ARG A 567 24.08 10.88 -34.28
C ARG A 567 24.41 11.67 -33.01
N SER A 568 24.30 13.00 -33.12
CA SER A 568 24.33 13.94 -32.01
C SER A 568 23.18 13.67 -31.01
N PRO A 569 23.36 14.04 -29.72
CA PRO A 569 22.28 13.93 -28.75
C PRO A 569 21.09 14.79 -29.21
N LYS A 570 19.89 14.23 -29.07
CA LYS A 570 18.61 14.94 -29.31
C LYS A 570 17.89 15.17 -27.99
N GLN A 571 17.08 16.22 -27.93
CA GLN A 571 16.15 16.45 -26.83
C GLN A 571 15.18 15.26 -26.69
N LEU A 572 14.95 14.83 -25.45
CA LEU A 572 14.01 13.76 -25.14
C LEU A 572 12.60 14.15 -25.59
N LYS A 573 11.90 13.24 -26.28
CA LYS A 573 10.53 13.50 -26.74
C LYS A 573 9.59 13.60 -25.54
N VAL A 574 8.56 14.45 -25.64
CA VAL A 574 7.50 14.54 -24.62
C VAL A 574 6.78 13.20 -24.44
N PHE A 575 6.53 12.50 -25.54
CA PHE A 575 5.89 11.18 -25.52
C PHE A 575 6.69 10.15 -24.72
N THR A 576 8.04 10.18 -24.78
CA THR A 576 8.92 9.32 -23.98
C THR A 576 8.68 9.53 -22.48
N LEU A 577 8.49 10.79 -22.03
CA LEU A 577 8.20 11.11 -20.63
C LEU A 577 6.79 10.65 -20.21
N VAL A 578 5.78 10.84 -21.06
CA VAL A 578 4.40 10.40 -20.77
C VAL A 578 4.31 8.88 -20.69
N LEU A 579 4.92 8.16 -21.65
CA LEU A 579 4.96 6.70 -21.66
C LEU A 579 5.76 6.14 -20.48
N ALA A 580 6.86 6.79 -20.09
CA ALA A 580 7.67 6.42 -18.93
C ALA A 580 6.93 6.53 -17.59
N LEU A 581 6.06 7.53 -17.43
CA LEU A 581 5.35 7.79 -16.18
C LEU A 581 3.98 7.11 -16.08
N ALA A 582 3.39 6.68 -17.20
CA ALA A 582 2.04 6.11 -17.22
C ALA A 582 1.87 4.90 -16.28
N VAL A 583 2.73 3.88 -16.37
CA VAL A 583 2.63 2.68 -15.53
C VAL A 583 3.03 2.94 -14.07
N PRO A 584 4.14 3.66 -13.77
CA PRO A 584 4.50 3.96 -12.38
C PRO A 584 3.47 4.84 -11.64
N VAL A 585 2.84 5.81 -12.33
CA VAL A 585 1.73 6.60 -11.75
C VAL A 585 0.53 5.69 -11.47
N MET A 586 0.14 4.84 -12.44
CA MET A 586 -0.97 3.90 -12.28
C MET A 586 -0.78 2.90 -11.14
N SER A 587 0.46 2.46 -10.86
CA SER A 587 0.74 1.45 -9.84
C SER A 587 1.05 2.02 -8.44
N SER A 588 1.40 3.31 -8.31
CA SER A 588 1.91 3.83 -7.04
C SER A 588 1.38 5.20 -6.59
N ALA A 589 0.79 6.02 -7.48
CA ALA A 589 0.32 7.35 -7.07
C ALA A 589 -0.78 7.30 -6.01
N GLY A 590 -1.70 6.33 -6.10
CA GLY A 590 -2.73 6.12 -5.09
C GLY A 590 -2.16 5.74 -3.72
N LEU A 591 -1.13 4.89 -3.68
CA LEU A 591 -0.44 4.50 -2.45
C LEU A 591 0.25 5.70 -1.78
N PHE A 592 0.98 6.52 -2.53
CA PHE A 592 1.63 7.72 -1.97
C PHE A 592 0.61 8.73 -1.44
N ILE A 593 -0.56 8.88 -2.08
CA ILE A 593 -1.64 9.76 -1.58
C ILE A 593 -2.25 9.18 -0.30
N ARG A 594 -2.50 7.86 -0.22
CA ARG A 594 -3.05 7.21 0.98
C ARG A 594 -2.06 7.23 2.17
N LEU A 595 -0.76 7.09 1.89
CA LEU A 595 0.29 7.11 2.91
C LEU A 595 0.33 8.43 3.69
N VAL A 596 -0.02 9.56 3.06
CA VAL A 596 -0.10 10.86 3.75
C VAL A 596 -1.15 10.84 4.87
N ASP A 597 -2.32 10.24 4.64
CA ASP A 597 -3.40 10.12 5.64
C ASP A 597 -2.95 9.24 6.83
N VAL A 598 -2.33 8.09 6.53
CA VAL A 598 -1.75 7.17 7.53
C VAL A 598 -0.64 7.82 8.35
N MET A 599 0.22 8.64 7.73
CA MET A 599 1.28 9.36 8.43
C MET A 599 0.74 10.50 9.30
N VAL A 600 -0.27 11.26 8.82
CA VAL A 600 -0.91 12.33 9.62
C VAL A 600 -1.60 11.74 10.85
N GLY A 601 -2.33 10.63 10.72
CA GLY A 601 -2.94 9.97 11.88
C GLY A 601 -1.92 9.37 12.85
N SER A 602 -0.84 8.78 12.34
CA SER A 602 0.27 8.31 13.19
C SER A 602 0.92 9.43 14.01
N ILE A 603 1.01 10.65 13.48
CA ILE A 603 1.48 11.83 14.21
C ILE A 603 0.49 12.25 15.31
N VAL A 604 -0.82 12.26 15.02
CA VAL A 604 -1.86 12.57 16.01
C VAL A 604 -1.87 11.58 17.18
N ARG A 605 -1.58 10.29 16.93
CA ARG A 605 -1.43 9.29 18.01
C ARG A 605 -0.13 9.46 18.81
N ALA A 606 0.97 9.85 18.17
CA ALA A 606 2.25 10.06 18.85
C ALA A 606 2.19 11.23 19.87
N ASP A 607 1.50 12.32 19.52
CA ASP A 607 1.31 13.50 20.37
C ASP A 607 0.62 13.15 21.71
N ARG A 608 -0.44 12.33 21.65
CA ARG A 608 -1.14 11.82 22.84
C ARG A 608 -0.21 11.09 23.82
N THR A 609 0.60 10.16 23.30
CA THR A 609 1.53 9.39 24.15
C THR A 609 2.62 10.23 24.82
N LEU A 610 2.81 11.49 24.44
CA LEU A 610 3.67 12.43 25.16
C LEU A 610 2.94 13.15 26.30
N VAL A 611 1.64 13.43 26.14
CA VAL A 611 0.80 14.05 27.18
C VAL A 611 0.57 13.09 28.34
N ASP A 612 0.23 11.82 28.06
CA ASP A 612 -0.03 10.81 29.11
C ASP A 612 1.19 10.60 30.01
N TYR A 613 2.41 10.68 29.44
CA TYR A 613 3.68 10.62 30.18
C TYR A 613 3.98 11.87 31.03
N GLN A 614 3.32 13.00 30.79
CA GLN A 614 3.42 14.18 31.63
C GLN A 614 2.36 14.18 32.74
N THR A 615 1.12 13.79 32.45
CA THR A 615 0.06 13.67 33.46
C THR A 615 0.27 12.50 34.42
N GLY A 616 0.91 11.42 33.97
CA GLY A 616 1.33 10.28 34.80
C GLY A 616 2.48 10.56 35.77
N LEU A 617 2.89 11.82 35.93
CA LEU A 617 3.86 12.29 36.92
C LEU A 617 3.26 13.27 37.96
N GLU A 618 1.96 13.57 37.88
CA GLU A 618 1.23 14.44 38.83
C GLU A 618 0.03 13.75 39.51
N MET A 619 0.01 12.42 39.54
CA MET A 619 -0.88 11.57 40.38
C MET A 619 -0.07 10.49 41.10
#